data_AF-A0A9X3Z5A8-F1
#
_entry.id   AF-A0A9X3Z5A8-F1
#
_cell.length_a   1.000
_cell.length_b   1.000
_cell.length_c   1.000
_cell.angle_alpha   90.00
_cell.angle_beta   90.00
_cell.angle_gamma   90.00
#
_symmetry.space_group_name_H-M   'P 1'
#
loop_
_entity.id
_entity.type
_entity.pdbx_description
1 polymer ?
#
loop_
_entity_poly.entity_id
_entity_poly.type
_entity_poly.pdbx_seq_one_letter_code
_entity_poly.pdbx_strand_id
1 'polypeptide(L)' 'MFKVGDTVVYILDGARGIVIAVDRDRCHVLWEDTFVSWEQADHLAKMEASSAKNEKNGK' A
#
# COMPACT_ATOMS: atom_id res chain seq x y z
N MET A 1 9.14 3.58 -2.02
CA MET A 1 8.82 3.34 -3.45
C MET A 1 7.83 2.21 -3.52
N PHE A 2 6.68 2.45 -4.16
CA PHE A 2 5.61 1.47 -4.29
C PHE A 2 5.89 0.51 -5.44
N LYS A 3 5.36 -0.71 -5.34
CA LYS A 3 5.35 -1.70 -6.42
C LYS A 3 3.95 -2.30 -6.57
N VAL A 4 3.68 -2.87 -7.75
CA VAL A 4 2.47 -3.64 -7.99
C VAL A 4 2.35 -4.77 -6.96
N GLY A 5 1.16 -4.90 -6.38
CA GLY A 5 0.84 -5.84 -5.30
C GLY A 5 1.05 -5.28 -3.89
N ASP A 6 1.67 -4.11 -3.72
CA ASP A 6 1.73 -3.46 -2.41
C ASP A 6 0.32 -3.08 -1.93
N THR A 7 0.03 -3.38 -0.66
CA THR A 7 -1.15 -2.84 0.02
C THR A 7 -0.84 -1.42 0.48
N VAL A 8 -1.74 -0.50 0.19
CA VAL A 8 -1.61 0.91 0.52
C VAL A 8 -2.85 1.43 1.25
N VAL A 9 -2.66 2.51 1.98
CA VAL A 9 -3.71 3.29 2.63
C VAL A 9 -3.65 4.70 2.07
N TYR A 10 -4.79 5.26 1.69
CA TYR A 10 -4.90 6.66 1.35
C TYR A 10 -4.84 7.50 2.63
N ILE A 11 -3.92 8.46 2.68
CA ILE A 11 -3.60 9.18 3.92
C ILE A 11 -4.77 10.07 4.40
N LEU A 12 -5.61 10.55 3.48
CA LEU A 12 -6.66 11.51 3.80
C LEU A 12 -7.88 10.89 4.49
N ASP A 13 -8.32 9.72 4.04
CA ASP A 13 -9.55 9.09 4.52
C ASP A 13 -9.32 7.68 5.11
N GLY A 14 -8.12 7.11 4.97
CA GLY A 14 -7.80 5.78 5.44
C GLY A 14 -8.24 4.64 4.52
N ALA A 15 -8.77 4.95 3.32
CA ALA A 15 -9.21 3.94 2.36
C ALA A 15 -8.07 2.99 1.99
N ARG A 16 -8.38 1.70 1.88
CA ARG A 16 -7.38 0.65 1.64
C ARG A 16 -7.45 0.18 0.20
N GLY A 17 -6.28 -0.07 -0.38
CA GLY A 17 -6.19 -0.54 -1.75
C GLY A 17 -4.93 -1.32 -2.07
N ILE A 18 -4.89 -1.84 -3.28
CA ILE A 18 -3.76 -2.59 -3.84
C ILE A 18 -3.23 -1.85 -5.06
N VAL A 19 -1.92 -1.62 -5.11
CA VAL A 19 -1.28 -1.04 -6.30
C VAL A 19 -1.34 -2.04 -7.45
N ILE A 20 -1.98 -1.67 -8.55
CA ILE A 20 -2.12 -2.48 -9.77
C ILE A 20 -1.24 -2.00 -10.93
N ALA A 21 -0.78 -0.74 -10.89
CA ALA A 21 0.23 -0.21 -11.80
C ALA A 21 1.01 0.94 -11.15
N VAL A 22 2.21 1.23 -11.64
CA VAL A 22 3.04 2.36 -11.18
C VAL A 22 3.54 3.12 -12.41
N ASP A 23 3.36 4.44 -12.42
CA ASP A 23 3.88 5.34 -13.44
C ASP A 23 4.54 6.54 -12.76
N ARG A 24 5.88 6.58 -12.80
CA ARG A 24 6.73 7.62 -12.19
C ARG A 24 6.40 7.85 -10.71
N ASP A 25 5.59 8.88 -10.43
CA ASP A 25 5.19 9.40 -9.12
C ASP A 25 3.74 9.05 -8.76
N ARG A 26 3.05 8.29 -9.62
CA ARG A 26 1.66 7.89 -9.42
C ARG A 26 1.50 6.38 -9.35
N CYS A 27 0.56 5.95 -8.51
CA CYS A 27 0.17 4.56 -8.37
C CYS A 27 -1.29 4.42 -8.80
N HIS A 28 -1.56 3.45 -9.67
CA HIS A 28 -2.92 3.04 -9.99
C HIS A 28 -3.35 2.05 -8.92
N VAL A 29 -4.39 2.37 -8.18
CA VAL A 29 -4.82 1.61 -7.00
C VAL A 29 -6.22 1.07 -7.24
N LEU A 30 -6.41 -0.22 -6.95
CA LEU A 30 -7.72 -0.84 -6.80
C LEU A 30 -8.13 -0.73 -5.32
N TRP A 31 -9.22 -0.02 -5.07
CA TRP A 31 -9.76 0.24 -3.74
C TRP A 31 -10.72 -0.86 -3.27
N GLU A 32 -11.00 -0.89 -1.97
CA GLU A 32 -11.88 -1.88 -1.34
C GLU A 32 -13.33 -1.86 -1.85
N ASP A 33 -13.80 -0.73 -2.37
CA ASP A 33 -15.11 -0.56 -3.00
C ASP A 33 -15.11 -0.93 -4.50
N THR A 34 -14.03 -1.52 -5.00
CA THR A 34 -13.79 -1.87 -6.42
C THR A 34 -13.57 -0.69 -7.36
N PHE A 35 -13.53 0.54 -6.84
CA PHE A 35 -13.12 1.71 -7.61
C PHE A 35 -11.63 1.64 -7.93
N VAL A 36 -11.24 2.26 -9.06
CA VAL A 36 -9.85 2.31 -9.50
C VAL A 36 -9.48 3.76 -9.81
N SER A 37 -8.41 4.26 -9.19
CA SER A 37 -7.90 5.62 -9.43
C SER A 37 -6.37 5.68 -9.44
N TRP A 38 -5.85 6.75 -10.04
CA TRP A 38 -4.44 7.11 -9.98
C TRP A 38 -4.22 8.10 -8.84
N GLU A 39 -3.36 7.74 -7.89
CA GLU A 39 -2.99 8.61 -6.78
C GLU A 39 -1.52 8.97 -6.81
N GLN A 40 -1.20 10.16 -6.31
CA GLN A 40 0.18 10.56 -6.05
C GLN A 40 0.77 9.68 -4.95
N ALA A 41 2.02 9.26 -5.13
CA ALA A 41 2.74 8.44 -4.15
C ALA A 41 2.76 9.09 -2.76
N ASP A 42 2.80 10.42 -2.70
CA ASP A 42 2.83 11.20 -1.45
C ASP A 42 1.49 11.17 -0.69
N HIS A 43 0.40 10.73 -1.32
CA HIS A 43 -0.90 10.53 -0.67
C HIS A 43 -1.10 9.09 -0.17
N LEU A 44 -0.13 8.20 -0.41
CA LEU A 44 -0.22 6.80 -0.07
C LEU A 44 0.75 6.45 1.05
N ALA A 45 0.28 5.64 2.00
CA ALA A 45 1.12 4.99 2.99
C ALA A 45 1.16 3.48 2.71
N LYS A 46 2.35 2.89 2.69
CA LYS A 46 2.50 1.44 2.52
C LYS A 46 2.05 0.73 3.80
N MET A 47 1.15 -0.24 3.69
CA MET A 47 0.90 -1.17 4.77
C MET A 47 2.00 -2.23 4.76
N GLU A 48 2.90 -2.13 5.74
CA GLU A 48 3.78 -3.25 6.04
C GLU A 48 2.91 -4.41 6.55
N ALA A 49 2.96 -5.55 5.86
CA ALA A 49 2.52 -6.79 6.48
C ALA A 49 3.37 -6.94 7.74
N SER A 50 2.74 -6.96 8.90
CA SER A 50 3.40 -7.31 10.15
C SER A 50 4.02 -8.70 9.95
N SER A 51 5.27 -8.70 9.51
CA SER A 51 6.12 -9.87 9.56
C SER A 51 6.15 -10.19 11.04
N ALA A 52 5.42 -11.23 11.44
CA ALA A 52 5.52 -11.78 12.78
C ALA A 52 7.01 -11.97 13.04
N LYS A 53 7.60 -11.07 13.85
CA LYS A 53 8.95 -11.23 14.35
C LYS A 53 8.89 -12.50 15.16
N ASN A 54 9.38 -13.60 14.59
CA ASN A 54 9.51 -14.85 15.29
C ASN A 54 10.58 -14.61 16.36
N GLU A 55 10.12 -14.34 17.57
CA GLU A 55 10.89 -14.19 18.79
C GLU A 55 11.55 -15.54 19.12
N LYS A 56 12.80 -15.73 18.70
CA LYS A 56 13.71 -16.70 19.32
C LYS A 56 15.17 -16.23 19.19
N ASN A 57 15.68 -15.67 20.28
CA ASN A 57 16.96 -16.13 20.79
C ASN A 57 17.01 -15.85 22.30
N GLY A 58 16.64 -16.89 23.05
CA GLY A 58 16.89 -16.96 24.47
C GLY A 58 18.27 -17.59 24.72
N LYS A 59 18.94 -16.98 25.71
CA LYS A 59 20.09 -17.47 26.50
C LYS A 59 21.43 -17.61 25.80
#